data_AF-U9U8Y6-F1
#
_entry.id   AF-U9U8Y6-F1
#
_cell.length_a   1.000
_cell.length_b   1.000
_cell.length_c   1.000
_cell.angle_alpha   90.00
_cell.angle_beta   90.00
_cell.angle_gamma   90.00
#
_symmetry.space_group_name_H-M   'P 1'
#
loop_
_entity.id
_entity.type
_entity.pdbx_description
1 polymer ?
#
loop_
_entity_poly.entity_id
_entity_poly.type
_entity_poly.pdbx_seq_one_letter_code
_entity_poly.pdbx_strand_id
1 'polypeptide(L)'
;MANFVKLVVPKTPLLISTTIKHYLNGPPKPSWNLKNHLAMIMLKSILENTESQTIEEMQIGSARPVPVLAGMMANEIKINNKYRYEAQAHLEKILKPYEHVLDTEWKDLKEDGIISEWVQVPNDEWEKREIRKTILYLHGGAYYLCSKGSHRNITCSFAKKANARVLSKSNLKE
;
A
#
# COMPACT_ATOMS: atom_id res chain seq x y z
N MET A 1 -3.91 17.12 6.74
CA MET A 1 -3.30 17.48 8.04
C MET A 1 -4.12 16.96 9.23
N ALA A 2 -5.44 17.17 9.28
CA ALA A 2 -6.31 16.74 10.37
C ALA A 2 -6.20 15.25 10.77
N ASN A 3 -6.13 14.32 9.80
CA ASN A 3 -6.03 12.87 10.08
C ASN A 3 -4.66 12.43 10.63
N PHE A 4 -3.60 13.20 10.35
CA PHE A 4 -2.28 12.95 10.93
C PHE A 4 -2.24 13.39 12.39
N VAL A 5 -2.77 14.59 12.68
CA VAL A 5 -2.86 15.13 14.04
C VAL A 5 -3.68 14.20 14.94
N LYS A 6 -4.84 13.71 14.47
CA LYS A 6 -5.67 12.73 15.21
C LYS A 6 -4.96 11.41 15.52
N LEU A 7 -3.99 10.99 14.72
CA LEU A 7 -3.21 9.78 14.99
C LEU A 7 -2.08 10.04 16.00
N VAL A 8 -1.35 11.14 15.81
CA VAL A 8 -0.11 11.39 16.56
C VAL A 8 -0.40 11.96 17.95
N VAL A 9 -1.37 12.87 18.07
CA VAL A 9 -1.67 13.56 19.34
C VAL A 9 -1.94 12.56 20.47
N PRO A 10 -2.85 11.56 20.32
CA PRO A 10 -3.10 10.58 21.38
C PRO A 10 -1.88 9.71 21.74
N LYS A 11 -0.93 9.56 20.81
CA LYS A 11 0.27 8.73 20.98
C LYS A 11 1.48 9.54 21.49
N THR A 12 1.34 10.86 21.68
CA THR A 12 2.42 11.73 22.17
C THR A 12 3.00 11.28 23.52
N PRO A 13 2.20 10.91 24.55
CA PRO A 13 2.75 10.43 25.81
C PRO A 13 3.60 9.17 25.65
N LEU A 14 3.17 8.24 24.77
CA LEU A 14 3.89 7.02 24.45
C LEU A 14 5.25 7.33 23.79
N LEU A 15 5.29 8.27 22.82
CA LEU A 15 6.53 8.67 22.14
C LEU A 15 7.52 9.37 23.09
N ILE A 16 7.03 10.24 23.98
CA ILE A 16 7.86 10.91 25.00
C ILE A 16 8.44 9.86 25.95
N SER A 17 7.60 8.98 26.51
CA SER A 17 8.05 7.92 27.43
C SER A 17 9.07 7.00 26.75
N THR A 18 8.83 6.62 25.50
CA THR A 18 9.77 5.80 24.72
C THR A 18 11.10 6.49 24.50
N THR A 19 11.09 7.80 24.23
CA THR A 19 12.33 8.59 24.07
C THR A 19 13.13 8.61 25.36
N ILE A 20 12.50 8.90 26.50
CA ILE A 20 13.15 8.87 27.82
C ILE A 20 13.74 7.48 28.10
N LYS A 21 12.93 6.41 27.92
CA LYS A 21 13.39 5.02 28.12
C LYS A 21 14.55 4.64 27.20
N HIS A 22 14.57 5.12 25.97
CA HIS A 22 15.65 4.83 25.02
C HIS A 22 16.99 5.38 25.50
N TYR A 23 17.02 6.58 26.09
CA TYR A 23 18.25 7.17 26.60
C TYR A 23 18.64 6.65 27.98
N LEU A 24 17.68 6.31 28.84
CA LEU A 24 17.96 5.80 30.19
C LEU A 24 18.34 4.31 30.20
N ASN A 25 17.63 3.48 29.42
CA ASN A 25 17.79 2.01 29.44
C ASN A 25 18.52 1.47 28.20
N GLY A 26 18.82 2.34 27.23
CA GLY A 26 19.34 1.94 25.92
C GLY A 26 18.26 1.46 24.94
N PRO A 27 18.65 1.17 23.69
CA PRO A 27 17.72 0.68 22.68
C PRO A 27 17.33 -0.80 22.90
N PRO A 28 16.14 -1.24 22.46
CA PRO A 28 15.73 -2.66 22.54
C PRO A 28 16.66 -3.62 21.79
N LYS A 29 17.37 -3.11 20.78
CA LYS A 29 18.41 -3.83 20.03
C LYS A 29 19.57 -2.87 19.78
N PRO A 30 20.84 -3.33 19.81
CA PRO A 30 22.00 -2.46 19.59
C PRO A 30 21.96 -1.69 18.26
N SER A 31 21.33 -2.26 17.22
CA SER A 31 21.19 -1.64 15.90
C SER A 31 20.06 -0.60 15.79
N TRP A 32 19.23 -0.43 16.83
CA TRP A 32 18.10 0.50 16.79
C TRP A 32 18.50 1.88 17.28
N ASN A 33 18.61 2.83 16.36
CA ASN A 33 18.62 4.25 16.74
C ASN A 33 17.22 4.69 17.24
N LEU A 34 17.14 5.89 17.82
CA LEU A 34 15.89 6.43 18.38
C LEU A 34 14.75 6.42 17.34
N LYS A 35 15.02 6.79 16.09
CA LYS A 35 14.02 6.81 15.02
C LYS A 35 13.41 5.44 14.79
N ASN A 36 14.23 4.40 14.72
CA ASN A 36 13.76 3.02 14.54
C ASN A 36 12.97 2.55 15.76
N HIS A 37 13.42 2.88 16.98
CA HIS A 37 12.71 2.55 18.21
C HIS A 37 11.31 3.18 18.25
N LEU A 38 11.21 4.49 17.97
CA LEU A 38 9.94 5.21 17.92
C LEU A 38 9.02 4.69 16.81
N ALA A 39 9.58 4.40 15.62
CA ALA A 39 8.81 3.86 14.50
C ALA A 39 8.18 2.51 14.86
N MET A 40 8.94 1.62 15.52
CA MET A 40 8.43 0.30 15.92
C MET A 40 7.40 0.38 17.04
N ILE A 41 7.55 1.30 18.01
CA ILE A 41 6.53 1.53 19.04
C ILE A 41 5.26 2.12 18.44
N MET A 42 5.38 3.07 17.51
CA MET A 42 4.23 3.63 16.81
C MET A 42 3.52 2.57 15.97
N LEU A 43 4.27 1.72 15.25
CA LEU A 43 3.69 0.61 14.50
C LEU A 43 2.94 -0.36 15.44
N LYS A 44 3.59 -0.80 16.52
CA LYS A 44 2.93 -1.68 17.52
C LYS A 44 1.63 -1.07 18.02
N SER A 45 1.63 0.22 18.34
CA SER A 45 0.45 0.87 18.89
C SER A 45 -0.65 1.19 17.87
N ILE A 46 -0.35 1.11 16.57
CA ILE A 46 -1.36 1.12 15.50
C ILE A 46 -1.95 -0.29 15.33
N LEU A 47 -1.14 -1.31 15.57
CA LEU A 47 -1.56 -2.71 15.49
C LEU A 47 -2.26 -3.20 16.78
N GLU A 48 -2.16 -2.44 17.87
CA GLU A 48 -2.94 -2.65 19.08
C GLU A 48 -4.44 -2.52 18.76
N ASN A 49 -5.22 -3.55 19.10
CA ASN A 49 -6.67 -3.66 18.88
C ASN A 49 -7.12 -3.82 17.41
N THR A 50 -6.26 -4.30 16.50
CA THR A 50 -6.71 -4.67 15.15
C THR A 50 -7.73 -5.81 15.16
N GLU A 51 -7.77 -6.60 16.24
CA GLU A 51 -8.70 -7.71 16.44
C GLU A 51 -10.18 -7.28 16.54
N SER A 52 -10.44 -6.03 16.92
CA SER A 52 -11.81 -5.50 17.03
C SER A 52 -12.30 -4.78 15.76
N GLN A 53 -11.49 -4.76 14.70
CA GLN A 53 -11.79 -4.04 13.46
C GLN A 53 -11.91 -5.01 12.29
N THR A 54 -12.77 -4.68 11.32
CA THR A 54 -12.84 -5.46 10.07
C THR A 54 -11.65 -5.16 9.16
N ILE A 55 -11.40 -6.03 8.18
CA ILE A 55 -10.34 -5.82 7.17
C ILE A 55 -10.59 -4.49 6.44
N GLU A 56 -11.83 -4.21 6.07
CA GLU A 56 -12.22 -3.00 5.36
C GLU A 56 -11.95 -1.74 6.19
N GLU A 57 -12.30 -1.76 7.47
CA GLU A 57 -12.02 -0.65 8.39
C GLU A 57 -10.52 -0.37 8.53
N MET A 58 -9.72 -1.44 8.64
CA MET A 58 -8.27 -1.34 8.71
C MET A 58 -7.68 -0.77 7.42
N GLN A 59 -8.14 -1.24 6.26
CA GLN A 59 -7.68 -0.74 4.96
C GLN A 59 -8.02 0.76 4.81
N ILE A 60 -9.25 1.17 5.11
CA ILE A 60 -9.68 2.57 5.04
C ILE A 60 -8.86 3.44 6.00
N GLY A 61 -8.69 3.02 7.25
CA GLY A 61 -7.99 3.78 8.29
C GLY A 61 -6.48 3.95 8.03
N SER A 62 -5.88 3.01 7.32
CA SER A 62 -4.43 2.97 7.04
C SER A 62 -4.05 3.42 5.63
N ALA A 63 -5.02 3.56 4.70
CA ALA A 63 -4.78 3.95 3.31
C ALA A 63 -4.05 5.27 3.11
N ARG A 64 -4.21 6.21 4.06
CA ARG A 64 -3.51 7.50 4.22
C ARG A 64 -2.61 7.90 3.03
N PRO A 65 -3.19 8.45 1.95
CA PRO A 65 -2.42 8.77 0.75
C PRO A 65 -1.43 9.90 1.01
N VAL A 66 -0.24 9.79 0.42
CA VAL A 66 0.75 10.88 0.41
C VAL A 66 0.63 11.68 -0.90
N PRO A 67 1.01 12.97 -0.91
CA PRO A 67 1.06 13.75 -2.14
C PRO A 67 1.99 13.10 -3.17
N VAL A 68 1.66 13.30 -4.44
CA VAL A 68 2.55 12.94 -5.55
C VAL A 68 3.82 13.80 -5.46
N LEU A 69 4.99 13.20 -5.68
CA LEU A 69 6.26 13.95 -5.61
C LEU A 69 6.29 15.07 -6.66
N ALA A 70 6.95 16.18 -6.33
CA ALA A 70 7.07 17.33 -7.23
C ALA A 70 7.67 16.91 -8.59
N GLY A 71 7.03 17.37 -9.67
CA GLY A 71 7.41 17.02 -11.05
C GLY A 71 6.99 15.61 -11.49
N MET A 72 6.19 14.89 -10.70
CA MET A 72 5.58 13.62 -11.08
C MET A 72 4.07 13.80 -11.26
N MET A 73 3.45 12.88 -11.99
CA MET A 73 2.01 12.82 -12.21
C MET A 73 1.49 11.45 -11.79
N ALA A 74 0.30 11.43 -11.20
CA ALA A 74 -0.43 10.22 -10.90
C ALA A 74 -1.83 10.30 -11.49
N ASN A 75 -2.21 9.32 -12.31
CA ASN A 75 -3.51 9.26 -12.98
C ASN A 75 -4.23 7.98 -12.58
N GLU A 76 -5.44 8.13 -12.07
CA GLU A 76 -6.27 6.97 -11.77
C GLU A 76 -6.84 6.35 -13.05
N ILE A 77 -6.86 5.02 -13.07
CA ILE A 77 -7.47 4.23 -14.13
C ILE A 77 -8.25 3.07 -13.53
N LYS A 78 -9.19 2.55 -14.29
CA LYS A 78 -9.95 1.34 -13.95
C LYS A 78 -9.56 0.23 -14.92
N ILE A 79 -8.97 -0.85 -14.41
CA ILE A 79 -8.65 -2.03 -15.21
C ILE A 79 -9.94 -2.83 -15.38
N ASN A 80 -10.33 -3.11 -16.63
CA ASN A 80 -11.57 -3.80 -16.95
C ASN A 80 -11.56 -5.27 -16.49
N ASN A 81 -12.70 -5.78 -16.03
CA ASN A 81 -12.87 -7.18 -15.59
C ASN A 81 -12.61 -8.23 -16.66
N LYS A 82 -12.60 -7.88 -17.96
CA LYS A 82 -12.27 -8.83 -19.04
C LYS A 82 -10.97 -9.58 -18.77
N TYR A 83 -9.94 -8.88 -18.24
CA TYR A 83 -8.65 -9.49 -17.91
C TYR A 83 -8.73 -10.39 -16.67
N ARG A 84 -9.65 -10.13 -15.74
CA ARG A 84 -9.89 -10.99 -14.58
C ARG A 84 -10.62 -12.27 -15.00
N TYR A 85 -11.59 -12.19 -15.90
CA TYR A 85 -12.25 -13.38 -16.47
C TYR A 85 -11.26 -14.24 -17.26
N GLU A 86 -10.40 -13.61 -18.08
CA GLU A 86 -9.31 -14.31 -18.76
C GLU A 86 -8.39 -15.03 -17.75
N ALA A 87 -7.96 -14.33 -16.68
CA ALA A 87 -7.14 -14.91 -15.63
C ALA A 87 -7.83 -16.03 -14.84
N GLN A 88 -9.14 -15.90 -14.59
CA GLN A 88 -9.94 -16.89 -13.86
C GLN A 88 -9.91 -18.26 -14.54
N ALA A 89 -9.99 -18.32 -15.87
CA ALA A 89 -9.91 -19.57 -16.62
C ALA A 89 -8.57 -20.31 -16.43
N HIS A 90 -7.49 -19.58 -16.14
CA HIS A 90 -6.19 -20.16 -15.80
C HIS A 90 -6.15 -20.58 -14.32
N LEU A 91 -6.67 -19.75 -13.42
CA LEU A 91 -6.70 -20.04 -11.98
C LEU A 91 -7.56 -21.26 -11.66
N GLU A 92 -8.71 -21.44 -12.31
CA GLU A 92 -9.58 -22.60 -12.10
C GLU A 92 -8.83 -23.92 -12.35
N LYS A 93 -7.96 -23.98 -13.36
CA LYS A 93 -7.16 -25.17 -13.65
C LYS A 93 -6.13 -25.44 -12.55
N ILE A 94 -5.48 -24.39 -12.04
CA ILE A 94 -4.45 -24.46 -11.01
C ILE A 94 -5.07 -24.81 -9.65
N LEU A 95 -6.22 -24.22 -9.33
CA LEU A 95 -6.88 -24.31 -8.04
C LEU A 95 -7.80 -25.52 -7.91
N LYS A 96 -8.07 -26.24 -9.02
CA LYS A 96 -8.92 -27.44 -9.03
C LYS A 96 -8.61 -28.46 -7.92
N PRO A 97 -7.34 -28.81 -7.61
CA PRO A 97 -7.05 -29.75 -6.52
C PRO A 97 -7.43 -29.23 -5.13
N TYR A 98 -7.56 -27.91 -4.97
CA TYR A 98 -7.80 -27.22 -3.72
C TYR A 98 -9.26 -26.77 -3.56
N GLU A 99 -10.16 -27.14 -4.47
CA GLU A 99 -11.55 -26.66 -4.47
C GLU A 99 -12.30 -26.98 -3.15
N HIS A 100 -11.91 -28.05 -2.46
CA HIS A 100 -12.47 -28.44 -1.16
C HIS A 100 -12.11 -27.52 0.02
N VAL A 101 -11.10 -26.64 -0.11
CA VAL A 101 -10.68 -25.68 0.94
C VAL A 101 -10.82 -24.23 0.52
N LEU A 102 -11.25 -23.95 -0.71
CA LEU A 102 -11.37 -22.60 -1.24
C LEU A 102 -12.83 -22.16 -1.22
N ASP A 103 -13.04 -20.92 -0.78
CA ASP A 103 -14.33 -20.25 -0.96
C ASP A 103 -14.61 -20.00 -2.45
N THR A 104 -15.87 -19.83 -2.84
CA THR A 104 -16.27 -19.51 -4.21
C THR A 104 -16.25 -18.01 -4.51
N GLU A 105 -16.07 -17.14 -3.52
CA GLU A 105 -16.11 -15.68 -3.62
C GLU A 105 -15.07 -15.15 -4.62
N TRP A 106 -13.90 -15.78 -4.76
CA TRP A 106 -12.90 -15.35 -5.74
C TRP A 106 -13.35 -15.51 -7.19
N LYS A 107 -14.38 -16.34 -7.46
CA LYS A 107 -15.01 -16.50 -8.77
C LYS A 107 -16.07 -15.42 -9.04
N ASP A 108 -16.56 -14.75 -8.00
CA ASP A 108 -17.62 -13.74 -8.09
C ASP A 108 -17.03 -12.32 -8.17
N LEU A 109 -16.82 -11.86 -9.41
CA LEU A 109 -16.23 -10.55 -9.69
C LEU A 109 -17.27 -9.42 -9.60
N LYS A 110 -17.83 -9.21 -8.40
CA LYS A 110 -18.89 -8.21 -8.15
C LYS A 110 -18.50 -6.76 -8.47
N GLU A 111 -17.21 -6.45 -8.39
CA GLU A 111 -16.67 -5.10 -8.62
C GLU A 111 -16.52 -4.80 -10.12
N ASP A 112 -16.89 -3.60 -10.55
CA ASP A 112 -16.70 -3.10 -11.93
C ASP A 112 -15.23 -2.72 -12.18
N GLY A 113 -14.33 -3.71 -12.22
CA GLY A 113 -12.90 -3.53 -12.50
C GLY A 113 -12.01 -3.36 -11.28
N ILE A 114 -10.73 -3.09 -11.54
CA ILE A 114 -9.72 -2.86 -10.49
C ILE A 114 -9.26 -1.40 -10.59
N ILE A 115 -9.58 -0.61 -9.57
CA ILE A 115 -9.10 0.76 -9.47
C ILE A 115 -7.59 0.73 -9.28
N SER A 116 -6.87 1.43 -10.13
CA SER A 116 -5.41 1.46 -10.19
C SER A 116 -4.91 2.87 -10.49
N GLU A 117 -3.62 3.10 -10.35
CA GLU A 117 -3.00 4.40 -10.58
C GLU A 117 -1.72 4.23 -11.39
N TRP A 118 -1.61 5.00 -12.47
CA TRP A 118 -0.37 5.21 -13.20
C TRP A 118 0.42 6.35 -12.59
N VAL A 119 1.65 6.08 -12.17
CA VAL A 119 2.61 7.09 -11.71
C VAL A 119 3.72 7.23 -12.74
N GLN A 120 3.96 8.46 -13.20
CA GLN A 120 4.87 8.74 -14.30
C GLN A 120 5.48 10.15 -14.22
N VAL A 121 6.51 10.37 -15.03
CA VAL A 121 7.01 11.72 -15.33
C VAL A 121 6.06 12.34 -16.37
N PRO A 122 5.59 13.58 -16.19
CA PRO A 122 4.73 14.23 -17.18
C PRO A 122 5.51 14.47 -18.49
N ASN A 123 4.81 14.39 -19.63
CA ASN A 123 5.39 14.60 -20.96
C ASN A 123 6.64 13.74 -21.25
N ASP A 124 6.66 12.51 -20.75
CA ASP A 124 7.79 11.58 -20.87
C ASP A 124 7.97 10.95 -22.27
N GLU A 125 7.09 11.30 -23.22
CA GLU A 125 7.01 10.73 -24.57
C GLU A 125 7.00 9.20 -24.60
N TRP A 126 6.56 8.55 -23.52
CA TRP A 126 6.68 7.09 -23.37
C TRP A 126 5.96 6.31 -24.46
N GLU A 127 4.87 6.84 -25.01
CA GLU A 127 4.16 6.24 -26.16
C GLU A 127 5.01 6.20 -27.44
N LYS A 128 5.98 7.11 -27.60
CA LYS A 128 6.86 7.16 -28.78
C LYS A 128 8.08 6.25 -28.65
N ARG A 129 8.33 5.69 -27.47
CA ARG A 129 9.52 4.86 -27.21
C ARG A 129 9.33 3.48 -27.83
N GLU A 130 10.40 2.97 -28.44
CA GLU A 130 10.49 1.57 -28.88
C GLU A 130 10.40 0.62 -27.68
N ILE A 131 11.15 0.93 -26.60
CA ILE A 131 11.11 0.16 -25.35
C ILE A 131 10.32 0.91 -24.29
N ARG A 132 9.16 0.35 -23.95
CA ARG A 132 8.19 0.89 -23.01
C ARG A 132 8.27 0.21 -21.65
N LYS A 133 9.24 0.63 -20.83
CA LYS A 133 9.44 0.07 -19.49
C LYS A 133 8.26 0.38 -18.58
N THR A 134 7.75 -0.67 -17.94
CA THR A 134 6.61 -0.63 -17.01
C THR A 134 6.96 -1.40 -15.74
N ILE A 135 6.53 -0.90 -14.59
CA ILE A 135 6.64 -1.59 -13.30
C ILE A 135 5.22 -1.80 -12.76
N LEU A 136 4.84 -3.05 -12.53
CA LEU A 136 3.67 -3.37 -11.72
C LEU A 136 4.08 -3.33 -10.25
N TYR A 137 3.49 -2.42 -9.47
CA TYR A 137 3.76 -2.25 -8.05
C TYR A 137 2.57 -2.70 -7.21
N LEU A 138 2.80 -3.73 -6.39
CA LEU A 138 1.85 -4.22 -5.40
C LEU A 138 2.32 -3.76 -4.03
N HIS A 139 1.51 -2.96 -3.34
CA HIS A 139 1.90 -2.39 -2.05
C HIS A 139 1.96 -3.45 -0.94
N GLY A 140 2.78 -3.19 0.07
CA GLY A 140 2.83 -4.02 1.28
C GLY A 140 1.66 -3.76 2.22
N GLY A 141 1.78 -4.17 3.48
CA GLY A 141 0.72 -3.96 4.48
C GLY A 141 -0.08 -5.22 4.81
N ALA A 142 0.53 -6.40 4.64
CA ALA A 142 -0.03 -7.68 5.08
C ALA A 142 -1.47 -7.94 4.59
N TYR A 143 -1.82 -7.45 3.39
CA TYR A 143 -3.13 -7.58 2.73
C TYR A 143 -4.28 -6.74 3.32
N TYR A 144 -4.18 -6.25 4.56
CA TYR A 144 -5.26 -5.52 5.24
C TYR A 144 -4.90 -4.06 5.61
N LEU A 145 -3.69 -3.60 5.27
CA LEU A 145 -3.24 -2.24 5.51
C LEU A 145 -2.83 -1.53 4.22
N CYS A 146 -2.79 -0.20 4.31
CA CYS A 146 -2.28 0.72 3.30
C CYS A 146 -3.13 0.78 2.02
N SER A 147 -2.64 1.55 1.04
CA SER A 147 -3.25 1.70 -0.28
C SER A 147 -2.18 2.07 -1.33
N LYS A 148 -2.54 2.09 -2.62
CA LYS A 148 -1.71 2.67 -3.69
C LYS A 148 -1.19 4.07 -3.33
N GLY A 149 -2.05 4.91 -2.77
CA GLY A 149 -1.75 6.30 -2.44
C GLY A 149 -0.73 6.44 -1.31
N SER A 150 -0.74 5.54 -0.33
CA SER A 150 0.25 5.56 0.77
C SER A 150 1.69 5.29 0.31
N HIS A 151 1.86 4.65 -0.84
CA HIS A 151 3.15 4.26 -1.40
C HIS A 151 3.64 5.20 -2.52
N ARG A 152 2.99 6.34 -2.76
CA ARG A 152 3.35 7.28 -3.85
C ARG A 152 4.79 7.79 -3.78
N ASN A 153 5.38 7.94 -2.58
CA ASN A 153 6.81 8.27 -2.46
C ASN A 153 7.72 7.21 -3.10
N ILE A 154 7.37 5.93 -2.93
CA ILE A 154 8.13 4.80 -3.48
C ILE A 154 7.88 4.69 -4.98
N THR A 155 6.62 4.69 -5.41
CA THR A 155 6.27 4.55 -6.83
C THR A 155 6.78 5.72 -7.68
N CYS A 156 6.71 6.96 -7.17
CA CYS A 156 7.34 8.11 -7.84
C CYS A 156 8.86 7.95 -7.95
N SER A 157 9.52 7.46 -6.89
CA SER A 157 10.97 7.21 -6.90
C SER A 157 11.33 6.15 -7.95
N PHE A 158 10.56 5.06 -8.02
CA PHE A 158 10.75 4.00 -9.01
C PHE A 158 10.54 4.51 -10.43
N ALA A 159 9.45 5.22 -10.69
CA ALA A 159 9.17 5.79 -12.02
C ALA A 159 10.32 6.68 -12.51
N LYS A 160 10.80 7.58 -11.63
CA LYS A 160 11.91 8.49 -11.94
C LYS A 160 13.23 7.76 -12.15
N LYS A 161 13.63 6.88 -11.22
CA LYS A 161 14.94 6.21 -11.26
C LYS A 161 15.04 5.16 -12.37
N ALA A 162 13.97 4.42 -12.62
CA ALA A 162 13.96 3.39 -13.66
C ALA A 162 13.65 3.94 -15.05
N ASN A 163 13.27 5.23 -15.17
CA ASN A 163 12.72 5.83 -16.38
C ASN A 163 11.61 4.94 -16.98
N ALA A 164 10.61 4.63 -16.15
CA ALA A 164 9.52 3.71 -16.42
C ALA A 164 8.20 4.28 -15.90
N ARG A 165 7.07 3.81 -16.43
CA ARG A 165 5.75 4.07 -15.85
C ARG A 165 5.43 3.01 -14.80
N VAL A 166 4.85 3.42 -13.67
CA VAL A 166 4.51 2.50 -12.57
C VAL A 166 3.00 2.37 -12.49
N LEU A 167 2.47 1.15 -12.64
CA LEU A 167 1.07 0.82 -12.40
C LEU A 167 0.93 0.28 -10.98
N SER A 168 0.07 0.87 -10.17
CA SER A 168 -0.20 0.41 -8.81
C SER A 168 -1.69 0.16 -8.59
N LYS A 169 -2.03 -1.01 -8.01
CA LYS A 169 -3.42 -1.40 -7.73
C LYS A 169 -3.91 -0.78 -6.41
N SER A 170 -5.18 -0.36 -6.37
CA SER A 170 -5.92 -0.09 -5.13
C SER A 170 -6.45 -1.39 -4.52
N ASN A 171 -6.34 -1.52 -3.20
CA ASN A 171 -7.00 -2.58 -2.43
C ASN A 171 -8.28 -2.11 -1.73
N LEU A 172 -8.62 -0.82 -1.85
CA LEU A 172 -9.86 -0.28 -1.29
C LEU A 172 -11.02 -0.57 -2.24
N LYS A 173 -12.07 -1.17 -1.70
CA LYS A 173 -13.41 -1.16 -2.29
C LYS A 173 -13.94 0.27 -2.11
N GLU A 174 -14.11 1.00 -3.21
CA GLU A 174 -14.78 2.32 -3.21
C GLU A 174 -16.29 2.14 -3.32
#